data_AF-A0AAP8MCF4-F1
#
_entry.id   AF-A0AAP8MCF4-F1
#
_cell.length_a   1.000
_cell.length_b   1.000
_cell.length_c   1.000
_cell.angle_alpha   90.00
_cell.angle_beta   90.00
_cell.angle_gamma   90.00
#
_symmetry.space_group_name_H-M   'P 1'
#
loop_
_entity.id
_entity.type
_entity.pdbx_description
1 polymer ?
#
loop_
_entity_poly.entity_id
_entity_poly.type
_entity_poly.pdbx_seq_one_letter_code
_entity_poly.pdbx_strand_id
1 'polypeptide(L)'
;MTTGNGRILGAIERIGNRLPDPTMLFVGLLFITWLLSWGLSYIDFGLTDPRSGEPLRIVNQLAPTSLTAFFSSMVATFAHFHPIGVVLVAMLGIGVAEHTGFINSALRAMMSVTGKALLTPMIILVGIVSHTAADAGYVLVIPLGGVIFYAAGRHPLAGIAAAFAGVSGGFSANFVPSAIDPMLQGISQSAAQILDPEVSLNPLNNFFFTATSSLVIIGLGWFITDRIVEPRLAGQALDGDLEGLPSMDPLTDSERSGLRSALWSMGLCIAVLIATAWPEGSAWRGAGGSLTERGAPLMGSIVPLIFIFFLIPALVYGVRAGTVSSSRDVIEGMTKAMNSMAYYLVIMFFIAQFLYSFAQSNIGILLALEGAALLKALALPAGLTITGVVLLTGLLNLFIGSASAKWALLAPILVPMLMELGISPDLAQAAYRVGDSTTNIITPLMPYFPLVVVYCQRYLKGAGIGTVTALMLPYSITFIILWTAFLLAYWALGLPLGLQSSYTY
;
A
#
# COMPACT_ATOMS: atom_id res chain seq x y z
N MET A 1 -27.06 17.26 -13.12
CA MET A 1 -27.51 17.58 -11.75
C MET A 1 -26.60 16.83 -10.78
N THR A 2 -25.66 17.50 -10.12
CA THR A 2 -24.74 16.85 -9.17
C THR A 2 -25.40 16.76 -7.79
N THR A 3 -25.57 15.53 -7.31
CA THR A 3 -26.02 15.21 -5.94
C THR A 3 -25.12 15.89 -4.90
N GLY A 4 -25.62 16.19 -3.70
CA GLY A 4 -24.92 16.95 -2.65
C GLY A 4 -23.49 16.46 -2.34
N ASN A 5 -23.24 15.16 -2.45
CA ASN A 5 -21.92 14.55 -2.26
C ASN A 5 -20.89 14.98 -3.34
N GLY A 6 -21.34 15.26 -4.57
CA GLY A 6 -20.48 15.77 -5.64
C GLY A 6 -19.92 17.15 -5.34
N ARG A 7 -20.66 17.99 -4.59
CA ARG A 7 -20.23 19.35 -4.21
C ARG A 7 -19.16 19.35 -3.11
N ILE A 8 -19.28 18.47 -2.12
CA ILE A 8 -18.29 18.33 -1.03
C ILE A 8 -17.00 17.74 -1.59
N LEU A 9 -17.07 16.62 -2.30
CA LEU A 9 -15.89 15.99 -2.92
C LEU A 9 -15.25 16.92 -3.96
N GLY A 10 -16.05 17.70 -4.71
CA GLY A 10 -15.54 18.73 -5.62
C GLY A 10 -14.94 19.95 -4.89
N ALA A 11 -15.32 20.22 -3.64
CA ALA A 11 -14.66 21.23 -2.81
C ALA A 11 -13.34 20.69 -2.25
N ILE A 12 -13.31 19.44 -1.78
CA ILE A 12 -12.09 18.77 -1.30
C ILE A 12 -11.07 18.67 -2.42
N GLU A 13 -11.48 18.29 -3.63
CA GLU A 13 -10.60 18.28 -4.81
C GLU A 13 -10.04 19.67 -5.11
N ARG A 14 -10.88 20.72 -5.12
CA ARG A 14 -10.44 22.09 -5.37
C ARG A 14 -9.51 22.64 -4.28
N ILE A 15 -9.77 22.32 -3.00
CA ILE A 15 -8.93 22.73 -1.88
C ILE A 15 -7.61 21.95 -1.92
N GLY A 16 -7.67 20.63 -2.13
CA GLY A 16 -6.50 19.76 -2.22
C GLY A 16 -5.61 20.10 -3.41
N ASN A 17 -6.18 20.47 -4.57
CA ASN A 17 -5.41 20.92 -5.73
C ASN A 17 -4.92 22.38 -5.60
N ARG A 18 -5.40 23.15 -4.61
CA ARG A 18 -4.82 24.44 -4.22
C ARG A 18 -3.64 24.30 -3.26
N LEU A 19 -3.43 23.11 -2.68
CA LEU A 19 -2.22 22.86 -1.92
C LEU A 19 -1.01 23.03 -2.85
N PRO A 20 0.15 23.45 -2.30
CA PRO A 20 1.38 23.51 -3.07
C PRO A 20 1.70 22.17 -3.74
N ASP A 21 2.60 22.21 -4.72
CA ASP A 21 3.15 20.99 -5.32
C ASP A 21 3.43 19.92 -4.24
N PRO A 22 3.07 18.65 -4.47
CA PRO A 22 3.28 17.57 -3.51
C PRO A 22 4.68 17.55 -2.88
N THR A 23 5.71 17.84 -3.67
CA THR A 23 7.10 17.98 -3.22
C THR A 23 7.24 19.12 -2.22
N MET A 24 6.65 20.28 -2.52
CA MET A 24 6.66 21.46 -1.65
C MET A 24 5.88 21.24 -0.35
N LEU A 25 4.84 20.40 -0.37
CA LEU A 25 4.14 19.98 0.84
C LEU A 25 5.09 19.23 1.79
N PHE A 26 5.90 18.31 1.28
CA PHE A 26 6.91 17.61 2.11
C PHE A 26 8.04 18.51 2.58
N VAL A 27 8.48 19.45 1.75
CA VAL A 27 9.40 20.52 2.17
C VAL A 27 8.81 21.30 3.36
N GLY A 28 7.54 21.72 3.24
CA GLY A 28 6.84 22.41 4.32
C GLY A 28 6.72 21.57 5.58
N LEU A 29 6.35 20.29 5.46
CA LEU A 29 6.25 19.37 6.59
C LEU A 29 7.59 19.09 7.27
N LEU A 30 8.69 19.03 6.52
CA LEU A 30 10.04 18.94 7.07
C LEU A 30 10.34 20.15 7.96
N PHE A 31 10.12 21.37 7.44
CA PHE A 31 10.34 22.59 8.23
C PHE A 31 9.40 22.70 9.43
N ILE A 32 8.12 22.34 9.27
CA ILE A 32 7.16 22.29 10.37
C ILE A 32 7.64 21.30 11.45
N THR A 33 8.10 20.12 11.05
CA THR A 33 8.65 19.12 11.98
C THR A 33 9.84 19.68 12.75
N TRP A 34 10.74 20.39 12.08
CA TRP A 34 11.88 21.03 12.73
C TRP A 34 11.44 22.06 13.77
N LEU A 35 10.53 22.97 13.40
CA LEU A 35 10.00 24.00 14.31
C LEU A 35 9.21 23.41 15.48
N LEU A 36 8.35 22.42 15.23
CA LEU A 36 7.59 21.72 16.26
C LEU A 36 8.52 20.96 17.19
N SER A 37 9.53 20.26 16.67
CA SER A 37 10.49 19.53 17.49
C SER A 37 11.29 20.47 18.39
N TRP A 38 11.63 21.67 17.89
CA TRP A 38 12.25 22.70 18.69
C TRP A 38 11.33 23.18 19.81
N GLY A 39 10.10 23.57 19.49
CA GLY A 39 9.14 24.08 20.49
C GLY A 39 8.77 23.05 21.55
N LEU A 40 8.52 21.81 21.14
CA LEU A 40 8.12 20.73 22.06
C LEU A 40 9.29 20.14 22.84
N SER A 41 10.55 20.34 22.42
CA SER A 41 11.72 19.83 23.14
C SER A 41 11.92 20.42 24.54
N TYR A 42 11.30 21.56 24.82
CA TYR A 42 11.36 22.22 26.13
C TYR A 42 10.30 21.72 27.11
N ILE A 43 9.39 20.86 26.66
CA ILE A 43 8.25 20.37 27.45
C ILE A 43 8.53 18.93 27.87
N ASP A 44 8.33 18.64 29.16
CA ASP A 44 8.25 17.27 29.67
C ASP A 44 6.78 16.83 29.65
N PHE A 45 6.51 15.74 28.96
CA PHE A 45 5.16 15.18 28.82
C PHE A 45 4.85 14.15 29.91
N GLY A 46 5.83 13.77 30.75
CA GLY A 46 5.63 12.76 31.80
C GLY A 46 5.30 11.36 31.26
N LEU A 47 5.61 11.10 29.99
CA LEU A 47 5.39 9.82 29.32
C LEU A 47 6.69 9.03 29.25
N THR A 48 6.59 7.70 29.31
CA THR A 48 7.73 6.79 29.15
C THR A 48 7.76 6.25 27.73
N ASP A 49 8.93 6.23 27.09
CA ASP A 49 9.13 5.62 25.79
C ASP A 49 9.10 4.08 25.93
N PRO A 50 8.13 3.38 25.32
CA PRO A 50 8.00 1.93 25.46
C PRO A 50 9.16 1.15 24.81
N ARG A 51 9.99 1.80 23.97
CA ARG A 51 11.12 1.17 23.30
C ARG A 51 12.37 1.08 24.19
N SER A 52 12.53 2.02 25.11
CA SER A 52 13.73 2.14 25.95
C SER A 52 13.44 2.06 27.45
N GLY A 53 12.19 2.29 27.88
CA GLY A 53 11.84 2.39 29.30
C GLY A 53 12.25 3.73 29.95
N GLU A 54 12.84 4.64 29.19
CA GLU A 54 13.26 5.97 29.64
C GLU A 54 12.16 7.02 29.42
N PRO A 55 12.21 8.19 30.09
CA PRO A 55 11.29 9.29 29.80
C PRO A 55 11.32 9.68 28.32
N LEU A 56 10.15 9.80 27.70
CA LEU A 56 10.01 10.24 26.32
C LEU A 56 10.49 11.69 26.19
N ARG A 57 11.52 11.90 25.37
CA ARG A 57 12.04 13.24 25.06
C ARG A 57 11.87 13.55 23.58
N ILE A 58 11.29 14.70 23.29
CA ILE A 58 11.28 15.25 21.93
C ILE A 58 12.68 15.73 21.58
N VAL A 59 13.19 15.25 20.44
CA VAL A 59 14.54 15.60 19.96
C VAL A 59 14.43 16.79 19.03
N ASN A 60 14.96 17.94 19.47
CA ASN A 60 15.04 19.16 18.67
C ASN A 60 15.88 18.93 17.40
N GLN A 61 15.22 18.89 16.24
CA GLN A 61 15.88 18.67 14.94
C GLN A 61 16.71 19.88 14.47
N LEU A 62 16.53 21.06 15.08
CA LEU A 62 17.35 22.25 14.82
C LEU A 62 18.61 22.31 15.69
N ALA A 63 18.81 21.37 16.62
CA ALA A 63 20.03 21.30 17.40
C ALA A 63 21.24 21.00 16.48
N PRO A 64 22.44 21.53 16.76
CA PRO A 64 23.62 21.32 15.91
C PRO A 64 23.91 19.86 15.60
N THR A 65 23.78 18.97 16.60
CA THR A 65 23.97 17.53 16.44
C THR A 65 22.95 16.92 15.46
N SER A 66 21.66 17.22 15.64
CA SER A 66 20.59 16.74 14.75
C SER A 66 20.72 17.28 13.32
N LEU A 67 21.08 18.56 13.15
CA LEU A 67 21.32 19.14 11.83
C LEU A 67 22.52 18.48 11.13
N THR A 68 23.65 18.33 11.82
CA THR A 68 24.82 17.64 11.24
C THR A 68 24.51 16.19 10.88
N ALA A 69 23.77 15.47 11.74
CA ALA A 69 23.33 14.10 11.46
C ALA A 69 22.40 14.04 10.23
N PHE A 70 21.44 14.96 10.11
CA PHE A 70 20.56 15.09 8.96
C PHE A 70 21.35 15.28 7.66
N PHE A 71 22.26 16.27 7.61
CA PHE A 71 23.06 16.51 6.41
C PHE A 71 24.02 15.35 6.09
N SER A 72 24.65 14.74 7.11
CA SER A 72 25.56 13.61 6.88
C SER A 72 24.85 12.34 6.38
N SER A 73 23.57 12.16 6.75
CA SER A 73 22.78 10.97 6.39
C SER A 73 21.86 11.20 5.18
N MET A 74 21.72 12.43 4.69
CA MET A 74 20.77 12.81 3.63
C MET A 74 20.83 11.90 2.38
N VAL A 75 22.04 11.65 1.86
CA VAL A 75 22.25 10.81 0.67
C VAL A 75 21.93 9.35 0.99
N ALA A 76 22.39 8.84 2.13
CA ALA A 76 22.14 7.46 2.54
C ALA A 76 20.64 7.20 2.77
N THR A 77 19.96 8.15 3.43
CA THR A 77 18.51 8.15 3.66
C THR A 77 17.74 8.09 2.36
N PHE A 78 18.14 8.87 1.35
CA PHE A 78 17.50 8.83 0.03
C PHE A 78 17.82 7.52 -0.72
N ALA A 79 19.09 7.18 -0.88
CA ALA A 79 19.52 6.03 -1.68
C ALA A 79 19.01 4.68 -1.15
N HIS A 80 18.81 4.56 0.17
CA HIS A 80 18.28 3.37 0.82
C HIS A 80 16.80 3.48 1.16
N PHE A 81 16.10 4.53 0.68
CA PHE A 81 14.67 4.63 0.86
C PHE A 81 13.98 3.53 0.06
N HIS A 82 13.50 2.51 0.78
CA HIS A 82 13.08 1.23 0.22
C HIS A 82 12.17 1.34 -1.03
N PRO A 83 11.12 2.20 -1.05
CA PRO A 83 10.22 2.33 -2.20
C PRO A 83 10.92 2.72 -3.50
N ILE A 84 12.06 3.41 -3.44
CA ILE A 84 12.77 3.87 -4.65
C ILE A 84 13.33 2.66 -5.40
N GLY A 85 14.11 1.82 -4.72
CA GLY A 85 14.74 0.65 -5.35
C GLY A 85 13.70 -0.32 -5.91
N VAL A 86 12.62 -0.54 -5.16
CA VAL A 86 11.52 -1.42 -5.56
C VAL A 86 10.84 -0.93 -6.84
N VAL A 87 10.40 0.33 -6.85
CA VAL A 87 9.66 0.90 -7.98
C VAL A 87 10.53 0.99 -9.22
N LEU A 88 11.75 1.53 -9.11
CA LEU A 88 12.60 1.73 -10.28
C LEU A 88 12.97 0.41 -10.95
N VAL A 89 13.34 -0.61 -10.19
CA VAL A 89 13.72 -1.92 -10.75
C VAL A 89 12.52 -2.59 -11.42
N ALA A 90 11.34 -2.56 -10.80
CA ALA A 90 10.14 -3.10 -11.42
C ALA A 90 9.73 -2.33 -12.68
N MET A 91 9.84 -1.00 -12.68
CA MET A 91 9.54 -0.14 -13.83
C MET A 91 10.48 -0.38 -15.02
N LEU A 92 11.71 -0.86 -14.82
CA LEU A 92 12.57 -1.26 -15.94
C LEU A 92 11.96 -2.44 -16.71
N GLY A 93 11.43 -3.45 -16.02
CA GLY A 93 10.82 -4.62 -16.64
C GLY A 93 9.49 -4.27 -17.31
N ILE A 94 8.63 -3.53 -16.59
CA ILE A 94 7.34 -3.06 -17.10
C ILE A 94 7.53 -2.11 -18.28
N GLY A 95 8.53 -1.23 -18.22
CA GLY A 95 8.88 -0.30 -19.28
C GLY A 95 9.18 -1.00 -20.60
N VAL A 96 9.96 -2.08 -20.55
CA VAL A 96 10.19 -2.93 -21.72
C VAL A 96 8.88 -3.61 -22.16
N ALA A 97 8.14 -4.22 -21.24
CA ALA A 97 6.87 -4.89 -21.53
C ALA A 97 5.83 -4.00 -22.21
N GLU A 98 5.77 -2.73 -21.82
CA GLU A 98 4.91 -1.74 -22.44
C GLU A 98 5.47 -1.29 -23.79
N HIS A 99 6.77 -0.98 -23.86
CA HIS A 99 7.42 -0.54 -25.09
C HIS A 99 7.37 -1.58 -26.21
N THR A 100 7.50 -2.88 -25.88
CA THR A 100 7.39 -3.95 -26.90
C THR A 100 5.96 -4.20 -27.37
N GLY A 101 4.95 -3.65 -26.70
CA GLY A 101 3.52 -3.93 -26.98
C GLY A 101 2.99 -5.20 -26.32
N PHE A 102 3.78 -5.89 -25.49
CA PHE A 102 3.37 -7.11 -24.80
C PHE A 102 2.17 -6.85 -23.87
N ILE A 103 2.24 -5.81 -23.04
CA ILE A 103 1.15 -5.44 -22.12
C ILE A 103 -0.12 -5.13 -22.90
N ASN A 104 -0.03 -4.28 -23.94
CA ASN A 104 -1.17 -3.90 -24.76
C ASN A 104 -1.87 -5.10 -25.40
N SER A 105 -1.10 -6.04 -25.93
CA SER A 105 -1.65 -7.24 -26.55
C SER A 105 -2.24 -8.22 -25.53
N ALA A 106 -1.59 -8.40 -24.38
CA ALA A 106 -2.08 -9.26 -23.31
C ALA A 106 -3.42 -8.73 -22.75
N LEU A 107 -3.54 -7.40 -22.59
CA LEU A 107 -4.77 -6.76 -22.15
C LEU A 107 -5.92 -6.95 -23.15
N ARG A 108 -5.67 -6.70 -24.44
CA ARG A 108 -6.68 -6.94 -25.51
C ARG A 108 -7.13 -8.41 -25.53
N ALA A 109 -6.21 -9.36 -25.35
CA ALA A 109 -6.54 -10.78 -25.23
C ALA A 109 -7.46 -11.06 -24.03
N MET A 110 -7.10 -10.58 -22.83
CA MET A 110 -7.91 -10.81 -21.62
C MET A 110 -9.30 -10.19 -21.70
N MET A 111 -9.42 -9.01 -22.31
CA MET A 111 -10.71 -8.34 -22.44
C MET A 111 -11.65 -9.01 -23.43
N SER A 112 -11.13 -9.71 -24.43
CA SER A 112 -11.96 -10.48 -25.37
C SER A 112 -12.77 -11.61 -24.69
N VAL A 113 -12.37 -12.01 -23.48
CA VAL A 113 -13.00 -13.10 -22.70
C VAL A 113 -13.63 -12.66 -21.39
N THR A 114 -13.35 -11.43 -20.91
CA THR A 114 -13.82 -10.95 -19.60
C THR A 114 -15.10 -10.11 -19.73
N GLY A 115 -16.16 -10.49 -19.02
CA GLY A 115 -17.39 -9.69 -18.95
C GLY A 115 -17.15 -8.34 -18.27
N LYS A 116 -17.61 -7.24 -18.88
CA LYS A 116 -17.39 -5.86 -18.39
C LYS A 116 -17.79 -5.65 -16.92
N ALA A 117 -18.85 -6.32 -16.46
CA ALA A 117 -19.36 -6.24 -15.10
C ALA A 117 -18.43 -6.82 -14.03
N LEU A 118 -17.52 -7.74 -14.40
CA LEU A 118 -16.59 -8.38 -13.47
C LEU A 118 -15.23 -7.66 -13.41
N LEU A 119 -14.99 -6.65 -14.26
CA LEU A 119 -13.70 -5.96 -14.30
C LEU A 119 -13.32 -5.32 -12.97
N THR A 120 -14.27 -4.62 -12.34
CA THR A 120 -14.03 -3.95 -11.05
C THR A 120 -13.71 -4.95 -9.93
N PRO A 121 -14.57 -5.95 -9.61
CA PRO A 121 -14.28 -6.87 -8.52
C PRO A 121 -13.02 -7.70 -8.79
N MET A 122 -12.72 -8.04 -10.05
CA MET A 122 -11.49 -8.75 -10.39
C MET A 122 -10.24 -7.89 -10.15
N ILE A 123 -10.27 -6.61 -10.53
CA ILE A 123 -9.12 -5.70 -10.28
C ILE A 123 -8.88 -5.52 -8.78
N ILE A 124 -9.94 -5.38 -7.98
CA ILE A 124 -9.80 -5.28 -6.52
C ILE A 124 -9.26 -6.58 -5.94
N LEU A 125 -9.75 -7.74 -6.40
CA LEU A 125 -9.24 -9.05 -6.00
C LEU A 125 -7.74 -9.19 -6.32
N VAL A 126 -7.32 -8.83 -7.53
CA VAL A 126 -5.91 -8.84 -7.92
C VAL A 126 -5.10 -7.88 -7.03
N GLY A 127 -5.66 -6.71 -6.70
CA GLY A 127 -5.05 -5.76 -5.76
C GLY A 127 -4.84 -6.36 -4.37
N ILE A 128 -5.83 -7.06 -3.83
CA ILE A 128 -5.75 -7.74 -2.53
C ILE A 128 -4.70 -8.86 -2.56
N VAL A 129 -4.72 -9.72 -3.58
CA VAL A 129 -3.78 -10.85 -3.69
C VAL A 129 -2.34 -10.38 -3.89
N SER A 130 -2.14 -9.18 -4.44
CA SER A 130 -0.81 -8.62 -4.68
C SER A 130 0.02 -8.38 -3.42
N HIS A 131 -0.60 -8.32 -2.23
CA HIS A 131 0.10 -8.17 -0.93
C HIS A 131 0.98 -9.35 -0.59
N THR A 132 0.65 -10.53 -1.10
CA THR A 132 1.51 -11.71 -0.97
C THR A 132 2.86 -11.50 -1.65
N ALA A 133 2.93 -10.58 -2.62
CA ALA A 133 4.15 -10.13 -3.28
C ALA A 133 4.65 -8.75 -2.76
N ALA A 134 4.32 -8.40 -1.51
CA ALA A 134 4.69 -7.13 -0.87
C ALA A 134 4.26 -5.90 -1.70
N ASP A 135 5.19 -5.00 -2.01
CA ASP A 135 4.90 -3.72 -2.66
C ASP A 135 4.65 -3.81 -4.18
N ALA A 136 4.71 -5.02 -4.74
CA ALA A 136 4.48 -5.28 -6.16
C ALA A 136 3.15 -4.73 -6.67
N GLY A 137 2.11 -4.78 -5.83
CA GLY A 137 0.77 -4.28 -6.16
C GLY A 137 0.75 -2.82 -6.61
N TYR A 138 1.52 -1.97 -5.93
CA TYR A 138 1.57 -0.54 -6.23
C TYR A 138 2.19 -0.24 -7.60
N VAL A 139 3.19 -1.03 -7.98
CA VAL A 139 3.92 -0.81 -9.22
C VAL A 139 3.18 -1.38 -10.42
N LEU A 140 2.53 -2.53 -10.25
CA LEU A 140 1.95 -3.25 -11.36
C LEU A 140 0.42 -3.10 -11.47
N VAL A 141 -0.30 -3.39 -10.38
CA VAL A 141 -1.76 -3.58 -10.43
C VAL A 141 -2.47 -2.25 -10.64
N ILE A 142 -1.99 -1.18 -10.00
CA ILE A 142 -2.59 0.16 -10.08
C ILE A 142 -2.59 0.73 -11.51
N PRO A 143 -1.44 0.85 -12.22
CA PRO A 143 -1.46 1.38 -13.57
C PRO A 143 -2.22 0.46 -14.53
N LEU A 144 -2.12 -0.86 -14.33
CA LEU A 144 -2.85 -1.85 -15.13
C LEU A 144 -4.38 -1.69 -14.99
N GLY A 145 -4.87 -1.40 -13.77
CA GLY A 145 -6.28 -1.10 -13.54
C GLY A 145 -6.78 0.06 -14.40
N GLY A 146 -5.97 1.12 -14.53
CA GLY A 146 -6.27 2.25 -15.41
C GLY A 146 -6.33 1.86 -16.89
N VAL A 147 -5.34 1.11 -17.37
CA VAL A 147 -5.27 0.67 -18.76
C VAL A 147 -6.44 -0.26 -19.11
N ILE A 148 -6.78 -1.22 -18.23
CA ILE A 148 -7.91 -2.13 -18.41
C ILE A 148 -9.23 -1.37 -18.49
N PHE A 149 -9.46 -0.40 -17.59
CA PHE A 149 -10.68 0.40 -17.60
C PHE A 149 -10.78 1.22 -18.88
N TYR A 150 -9.70 1.92 -19.27
CA TYR A 150 -9.67 2.70 -20.50
C TYR A 150 -10.02 1.86 -21.72
N ALA A 151 -9.36 0.71 -21.88
CA ALA A 151 -9.60 -0.18 -23.00
C ALA A 151 -11.04 -0.73 -22.99
N ALA A 152 -11.63 -0.98 -21.82
CA ALA A 152 -13.02 -1.43 -21.70
C ALA A 152 -14.07 -0.34 -22.03
N GLY A 153 -13.64 0.88 -22.33
CA GLY A 153 -14.49 2.05 -22.53
C GLY A 153 -14.98 2.68 -21.23
N ARG A 154 -14.31 2.38 -20.11
CA ARG A 154 -14.59 2.89 -18.76
C ARG A 154 -13.57 3.97 -18.40
N HIS A 155 -13.89 4.78 -17.39
CA HIS A 155 -12.98 5.86 -17.03
C HIS A 155 -11.68 5.32 -16.37
N PRO A 156 -10.47 5.60 -16.89
CA PRO A 156 -9.22 5.02 -16.40
C PRO A 156 -8.95 5.30 -14.92
N LEU A 157 -9.24 6.51 -14.44
CA LEU A 157 -9.08 6.84 -13.02
C LEU A 157 -9.97 5.98 -12.10
N ALA A 158 -11.12 5.48 -12.57
CA ALA A 158 -11.93 4.56 -11.77
C ALA A 158 -11.24 3.20 -11.62
N GLY A 159 -10.51 2.75 -12.65
CA GLY A 159 -9.69 1.55 -12.60
C GLY A 159 -8.47 1.70 -11.70
N ILE A 160 -7.78 2.85 -11.78
CA ILE A 160 -6.71 3.21 -10.84
C ILE A 160 -7.25 3.23 -9.41
N ALA A 161 -8.44 3.80 -9.19
CA ALA A 161 -9.08 3.85 -7.88
C ALA A 161 -9.43 2.47 -7.33
N ALA A 162 -10.06 1.63 -8.14
CA ALA A 162 -10.40 0.26 -7.75
C ALA A 162 -9.15 -0.54 -7.39
N ALA A 163 -8.10 -0.45 -8.22
CA ALA A 163 -6.83 -1.12 -7.95
C ALA A 163 -6.16 -0.58 -6.69
N PHE A 164 -6.08 0.74 -6.52
CA PHE A 164 -5.46 1.36 -5.34
C PHE A 164 -6.25 1.07 -4.05
N ALA A 165 -7.58 0.96 -4.13
CA ALA A 165 -8.41 0.54 -3.01
C ALA A 165 -8.13 -0.92 -2.61
N GLY A 166 -7.97 -1.83 -3.57
CA GLY A 166 -7.62 -3.24 -3.30
C GLY A 166 -6.20 -3.41 -2.76
N VAL A 167 -5.23 -2.72 -3.37
CA VAL A 167 -3.84 -2.71 -2.91
C VAL A 167 -3.76 -1.98 -1.57
N SER A 168 -3.94 -0.67 -1.51
CA SER A 168 -3.61 0.06 -0.28
C SER A 168 -4.73 0.09 0.76
N GLY A 169 -5.98 0.24 0.33
CA GLY A 169 -7.14 0.32 1.23
C GLY A 169 -7.53 -1.02 1.86
N GLY A 170 -7.23 -2.12 1.17
CA GLY A 170 -7.44 -3.50 1.60
C GLY A 170 -6.17 -4.19 2.12
N PHE A 171 -5.12 -3.44 2.48
CA PHE A 171 -3.78 -3.98 2.77
C PHE A 171 -3.76 -5.17 3.75
N SER A 172 -4.52 -5.10 4.84
CA SER A 172 -4.59 -6.19 5.82
C SER A 172 -5.56 -7.32 5.45
N ALA A 173 -6.45 -7.12 4.47
CA ALA A 173 -7.35 -8.15 3.98
C ALA A 173 -6.60 -9.02 2.96
N ASN A 174 -6.50 -10.32 3.21
CA ASN A 174 -5.87 -11.23 2.26
C ASN A 174 -6.45 -12.64 2.37
N PHE A 175 -6.62 -13.31 1.23
CA PHE A 175 -6.99 -14.74 1.18
C PHE A 175 -5.81 -15.65 1.49
N VAL A 176 -4.60 -15.14 1.37
CA VAL A 176 -3.35 -15.88 1.56
C VAL A 176 -2.58 -15.23 2.71
N PRO A 177 -2.03 -16.02 3.65
CA PRO A 177 -1.13 -15.49 4.66
C PRO A 177 0.06 -14.78 4.00
N SER A 178 0.43 -13.64 4.55
CA SER A 178 1.53 -12.80 4.06
C SER A 178 2.54 -12.54 5.17
N ALA A 179 3.66 -11.90 4.83
CA ALA A 179 4.68 -11.55 5.82
C ALA A 179 4.18 -10.60 6.92
N ILE A 180 3.05 -9.90 6.70
CA ILE A 180 2.44 -9.01 7.69
C ILE A 180 1.88 -9.78 8.90
N ASP A 181 1.39 -11.01 8.67
CA ASP A 181 0.68 -11.80 9.69
C ASP A 181 1.59 -12.19 10.87
N PRO A 182 2.71 -12.92 10.65
CA PRO A 182 3.65 -13.22 11.73
C PRO A 182 4.35 -11.97 12.28
N MET A 183 4.49 -10.92 11.47
CA MET A 183 5.09 -9.67 11.92
C MET A 183 4.22 -8.94 12.94
N LEU A 184 2.92 -8.75 12.64
CA LEU A 184 1.99 -8.11 13.57
C LEU A 184 1.76 -8.98 14.80
N GLN A 185 1.66 -10.29 14.61
CA GLN A 185 1.56 -11.23 15.72
C GLN A 185 2.76 -11.14 16.66
N GLY A 186 3.98 -11.11 16.15
CA GLY A 186 5.18 -11.02 16.98
C GLY A 186 5.18 -9.76 17.85
N ILE A 187 4.77 -8.63 17.28
CA ILE A 187 4.62 -7.37 18.02
C ILE A 187 3.51 -7.47 19.08
N SER A 188 2.34 -8.01 18.73
CA SER A 188 1.21 -8.19 19.66
C SER A 188 1.58 -9.12 20.82
N GLN A 189 2.33 -10.19 20.56
CA GLN A 189 2.78 -11.12 21.58
C GLN A 189 3.78 -10.46 22.53
N SER A 190 4.80 -9.77 21.99
CA SER A 190 5.75 -9.04 22.84
C SER A 190 5.06 -7.98 23.71
N ALA A 191 4.00 -7.34 23.19
CA ALA A 191 3.21 -6.40 23.95
C ALA A 191 2.36 -7.09 25.03
N ALA A 192 1.74 -8.23 24.73
CA ALA A 192 0.95 -9.00 25.70
C ALA A 192 1.82 -9.51 26.87
N GLN A 193 3.06 -9.90 26.56
CA GLN A 193 4.05 -10.39 27.52
C GLN A 193 4.54 -9.34 28.52
N ILE A 194 4.16 -8.07 28.34
CA ILE A 194 4.35 -7.01 29.35
C ILE A 194 3.44 -7.27 30.56
N LEU A 195 2.22 -7.74 30.33
CA LEU A 195 1.25 -8.06 31.39
C LEU A 195 1.35 -9.53 31.83
N ASP A 196 1.48 -10.44 30.87
CA ASP A 196 1.51 -11.89 31.12
C ASP A 196 2.55 -12.61 30.27
N PRO A 197 3.69 -12.98 30.87
CA PRO A 197 4.81 -13.59 30.17
C PRO A 197 4.50 -14.91 29.45
N GLU A 198 3.46 -15.63 29.87
CA GLU A 198 3.13 -16.95 29.33
C GLU A 198 2.23 -16.88 28.07
N VAL A 199 1.73 -15.69 27.72
CA VAL A 199 0.90 -15.50 26.52
C VAL A 199 1.70 -15.86 25.26
N SER A 200 1.13 -16.75 24.46
CA SER A 200 1.62 -17.16 23.15
C SER A 200 0.51 -17.02 22.12
N LEU A 201 0.78 -16.31 21.03
CA LEU A 201 -0.20 -16.05 19.97
C LEU A 201 0.15 -16.85 18.73
N ASN A 202 -0.85 -17.34 18.01
CA ASN A 202 -0.61 -18.01 16.73
C ASN A 202 -0.33 -16.97 15.62
N PRO A 203 0.70 -17.14 14.77
CA PRO A 203 0.97 -16.23 13.65
C PRO A 203 -0.21 -15.99 12.69
N LEU A 204 -1.16 -16.92 12.64
CA LEU A 204 -2.39 -16.85 11.83
C LEU A 204 -3.64 -16.55 12.68
N ASN A 205 -3.47 -15.91 13.83
CA ASN A 205 -4.55 -15.54 14.77
C ASN A 205 -5.64 -14.62 14.18
N ASN A 206 -5.39 -13.97 13.03
CA ASN A 206 -6.38 -13.15 12.33
C ASN A 206 -6.71 -13.66 10.91
N PHE A 207 -6.27 -14.86 10.53
CA PHE A 207 -6.38 -15.33 9.15
C PHE A 207 -7.83 -15.44 8.66
N PHE A 208 -8.74 -16.00 9.46
CA PHE A 208 -10.14 -16.17 9.05
C PHE A 208 -10.85 -14.82 8.91
N PHE A 209 -10.61 -13.89 9.84
CA PHE A 209 -11.13 -12.54 9.76
C PHE A 209 -10.60 -11.79 8.53
N THR A 210 -9.31 -11.90 8.21
CA THR A 210 -8.69 -11.18 7.09
C THR A 210 -9.07 -11.77 5.73
N ALA A 211 -9.23 -13.10 5.64
CA ALA A 211 -9.75 -13.76 4.45
C ALA A 211 -11.21 -13.38 4.17
N THR A 212 -12.07 -13.39 5.20
CA THR A 212 -13.48 -12.97 5.03
C THR A 212 -13.61 -11.47 4.77
N SER A 213 -12.75 -10.64 5.38
CA SER A 213 -12.64 -9.21 5.09
C SER A 213 -12.33 -8.93 3.63
N SER A 214 -11.59 -9.80 2.95
CA SER A 214 -11.30 -9.64 1.52
C SER A 214 -12.58 -9.63 0.67
N LEU A 215 -13.56 -10.47 0.99
CA LEU A 215 -14.87 -10.47 0.33
C LEU A 215 -15.63 -9.16 0.56
N VAL A 216 -15.57 -8.63 1.78
CA VAL A 216 -16.19 -7.35 2.15
C VAL A 216 -15.54 -6.21 1.35
N ILE A 217 -14.21 -6.13 1.31
CA ILE A 217 -13.49 -5.09 0.58
C ILE A 217 -13.73 -5.17 -0.93
N ILE A 218 -13.81 -6.36 -1.51
CA ILE A 218 -14.18 -6.55 -2.93
C ILE A 218 -15.59 -6.01 -3.17
N GLY A 219 -16.56 -6.42 -2.36
CA GLY A 219 -17.96 -5.99 -2.53
C GLY A 219 -18.12 -4.47 -2.37
N LEU A 220 -17.53 -3.90 -1.33
CA LEU A 220 -17.58 -2.46 -1.07
C LEU A 220 -16.84 -1.66 -2.13
N GLY A 221 -15.62 -2.05 -2.47
CA GLY A 221 -14.83 -1.38 -3.50
C GLY A 221 -15.52 -1.45 -4.87
N TRP A 222 -16.14 -2.57 -5.19
CA TRP A 222 -16.93 -2.72 -6.42
C TRP A 222 -18.10 -1.75 -6.44
N PHE A 223 -18.92 -1.74 -5.38
CA PHE A 223 -20.05 -0.83 -5.26
C PHE A 223 -19.63 0.64 -5.38
N ILE A 224 -18.58 1.06 -4.67
CA ILE A 224 -18.09 2.45 -4.67
C ILE A 224 -17.59 2.85 -6.06
N THR A 225 -16.82 1.97 -6.72
CA THR A 225 -16.28 2.25 -8.05
C THR A 225 -17.41 2.48 -9.05
N ASP A 226 -18.33 1.52 -9.17
CA ASP A 226 -19.36 1.53 -10.22
C ASP A 226 -20.50 2.51 -9.92
N ARG A 227 -20.83 2.77 -8.65
CA ARG A 227 -22.00 3.58 -8.27
C ARG A 227 -21.67 5.00 -7.81
N ILE A 228 -20.44 5.29 -7.39
CA ILE A 228 -20.06 6.60 -6.85
C ILE A 228 -18.97 7.25 -7.69
N VAL A 229 -17.88 6.53 -7.92
CA VAL A 229 -16.65 7.08 -8.51
C VAL A 229 -16.74 7.22 -10.02
N GLU A 230 -17.06 6.15 -10.73
CA GLU A 230 -17.17 6.16 -12.19
C GLU A 230 -18.27 7.11 -12.70
N PRO A 231 -19.49 7.16 -12.11
CA PRO A 231 -20.50 8.13 -12.51
C PRO A 231 -20.07 9.59 -12.31
N ARG A 232 -19.24 9.88 -11.31
CA ARG A 232 -18.68 11.22 -11.08
C ARG A 232 -17.68 11.61 -12.17
N LEU A 233 -16.90 10.64 -12.65
CA LEU A 233 -15.86 10.83 -13.65
C LEU A 233 -16.39 10.86 -15.09
N ALA A 234 -17.62 10.36 -15.33
CA ALA A 234 -18.20 10.23 -16.67
C ALA A 234 -18.29 11.54 -17.50
N GLY A 235 -18.17 12.70 -16.86
CA GLY A 235 -18.17 14.01 -17.53
C GLY A 235 -16.79 14.65 -17.71
N GLN A 236 -15.71 13.99 -17.31
CA GLN A 236 -14.35 14.55 -17.36
C GLN A 236 -13.64 14.09 -18.63
N ALA A 237 -13.29 15.05 -19.50
CA ALA A 237 -12.53 14.76 -20.72
C ALA A 237 -11.08 14.43 -20.37
N LEU A 238 -10.53 13.38 -21.00
CA LEU A 238 -9.13 13.01 -20.86
C LEU A 238 -8.26 13.95 -21.70
N ASP A 239 -7.20 14.49 -21.10
CA ASP A 239 -6.27 15.44 -21.73
C ASP A 239 -4.78 15.03 -21.59
N GLY A 240 -4.57 13.81 -21.08
CA GLY A 240 -3.28 13.15 -20.89
C GLY A 240 -2.60 12.66 -22.16
N ASP A 241 -1.51 11.92 -21.98
CA ASP A 241 -0.82 11.22 -23.07
C ASP A 241 -1.52 9.87 -23.31
N LEU A 242 -2.38 9.85 -24.31
CA LEU A 242 -3.16 8.68 -24.70
C LEU A 242 -2.48 7.86 -25.80
N GLU A 243 -1.32 8.29 -26.29
CA GLU A 243 -0.59 7.55 -27.32
C GLU A 243 -0.11 6.19 -26.78
N GLY A 244 -0.32 5.14 -27.58
CA GLY A 244 0.05 3.77 -27.18
C GLY A 244 -0.86 3.12 -26.14
N LEU A 245 -1.99 3.75 -25.75
CA LEU A 245 -3.03 3.04 -25.00
C LEU A 245 -3.72 2.00 -25.90
N PRO A 246 -4.09 0.84 -25.35
CA PRO A 246 -4.67 -0.23 -26.14
C PRO A 246 -6.01 0.19 -26.76
N SER A 247 -6.10 0.07 -28.08
CA SER A 247 -7.36 0.14 -28.82
C SER A 247 -8.11 -1.20 -28.71
N MET A 248 -9.41 -1.21 -29.03
CA MET A 248 -10.20 -2.45 -29.10
C MET A 248 -9.99 -3.23 -30.40
N ASP A 249 -8.89 -2.97 -31.11
CA ASP A 249 -8.61 -3.64 -32.37
C ASP A 249 -8.32 -5.13 -32.13
N PRO A 250 -8.77 -6.02 -33.03
CA PRO A 250 -8.44 -7.43 -32.96
C PRO A 250 -6.93 -7.65 -32.98
N LEU A 251 -6.46 -8.59 -32.17
CA LEU A 251 -5.05 -9.00 -32.20
C LEU A 251 -4.68 -9.55 -33.57
N THR A 252 -3.56 -9.07 -34.11
CA THR A 252 -2.99 -9.61 -35.34
C THR A 252 -2.40 -11.02 -35.11
N ASP A 253 -2.11 -11.75 -36.18
CA ASP A 253 -1.51 -13.08 -36.08
C ASP A 253 -0.11 -13.05 -35.46
N SER A 254 0.68 -12.00 -35.73
CA SER A 254 2.00 -11.83 -35.12
C SER A 254 1.90 -11.55 -33.63
N GLU A 255 0.95 -10.69 -33.21
CA GLU A 255 0.67 -10.43 -31.80
C GLU A 255 0.17 -11.68 -31.08
N ARG A 256 -0.73 -12.44 -31.71
CA ARG A 256 -1.26 -13.70 -31.14
C ARG A 256 -0.17 -14.76 -31.01
N SER A 257 0.69 -14.92 -32.02
CA SER A 257 1.86 -15.81 -31.94
C SER A 257 2.83 -15.32 -30.86
N GLY A 258 3.08 -14.00 -30.79
CA GLY A 258 3.96 -13.39 -29.79
C GLY A 258 3.46 -13.62 -28.38
N LEU A 259 2.16 -13.45 -28.12
CA LEU A 259 1.55 -13.71 -26.82
C LEU A 259 1.70 -15.17 -26.40
N ARG A 260 1.45 -16.12 -27.31
CA ARG A 260 1.65 -17.54 -27.00
C ARG A 260 3.10 -17.84 -26.63
N SER A 261 4.07 -17.32 -27.39
CA SER A 261 5.49 -17.47 -27.09
C SER A 261 5.88 -16.82 -25.77
N ALA A 262 5.33 -15.64 -25.47
CA ALA A 262 5.54 -14.94 -24.21
C ALA A 262 4.99 -15.75 -23.03
N LEU A 263 3.78 -16.31 -23.14
CA LEU A 263 3.20 -17.19 -22.11
C LEU A 263 4.04 -18.44 -21.89
N TRP A 264 4.56 -19.07 -22.95
CA TRP A 264 5.49 -20.19 -22.83
C TRP A 264 6.77 -19.80 -22.10
N SER A 265 7.36 -18.64 -22.43
CA SER A 265 8.55 -18.15 -21.74
C SER A 265 8.30 -17.83 -20.26
N MET A 266 7.12 -17.29 -19.94
CA MET A 266 6.70 -17.04 -18.56
C MET A 266 6.51 -18.34 -17.80
N GLY A 267 5.83 -19.32 -18.40
CA GLY A 267 5.68 -20.66 -17.84
C GLY A 267 7.02 -21.35 -17.59
N LEU A 268 7.97 -21.20 -18.50
CA LEU A 268 9.34 -21.70 -18.32
C LEU A 268 10.05 -21.02 -17.15
N CYS A 269 9.97 -19.68 -17.03
CA CYS A 269 10.54 -18.96 -15.90
C CYS A 269 9.94 -19.43 -14.56
N ILE A 270 8.62 -19.63 -14.52
CA ILE A 270 7.92 -20.15 -13.34
C ILE A 270 8.38 -21.57 -13.03
N ALA A 271 8.47 -22.44 -14.03
CA ALA A 271 8.91 -23.82 -13.86
C ALA A 271 10.35 -23.89 -13.34
N VAL A 272 11.25 -23.04 -13.84
CA VAL A 272 12.64 -22.94 -13.34
C VAL A 272 12.66 -22.43 -11.89
N LEU A 273 11.86 -21.42 -11.56
CA LEU A 273 11.75 -20.92 -10.19
C LEU A 273 11.25 -22.01 -9.25
N ILE A 274 10.20 -22.73 -9.61
CA ILE A 274 9.67 -23.86 -8.83
C ILE A 274 10.73 -24.95 -8.70
N ALA A 275 11.36 -25.38 -9.79
CA ALA A 275 12.36 -26.45 -9.76
C ALA A 275 13.56 -26.10 -8.87
N THR A 276 13.98 -24.82 -8.84
CA THR A 276 15.08 -24.37 -7.98
C THR A 276 14.64 -24.14 -6.53
N ALA A 277 13.38 -23.74 -6.28
CA ALA A 277 12.84 -23.51 -4.93
C ALA A 277 12.33 -24.79 -4.23
N TRP A 278 11.98 -25.82 -5.00
CA TRP A 278 11.36 -27.05 -4.50
C TRP A 278 12.25 -27.82 -3.50
N PRO A 279 13.54 -28.07 -3.77
CA PRO A 279 14.38 -28.89 -2.88
C PRO A 279 14.41 -28.37 -1.45
N GLU A 280 14.46 -29.27 -0.46
CA GLU A 280 14.53 -28.89 0.96
C GLU A 280 15.81 -28.11 1.28
N GLY A 281 16.92 -28.42 0.60
CA GLY A 281 18.18 -27.68 0.67
C GLY A 281 18.27 -26.48 -0.27
N SER A 282 17.13 -25.96 -0.78
CA SER A 282 17.12 -24.85 -1.72
C SER A 282 17.68 -23.57 -1.10
N ALA A 283 18.57 -22.89 -1.82
CA ALA A 283 19.10 -21.58 -1.45
C ALA A 283 18.03 -20.47 -1.42
N TRP A 284 16.82 -20.74 -1.93
CA TRP A 284 15.68 -19.82 -1.86
C TRP A 284 15.03 -19.78 -0.47
N ARG A 285 15.26 -20.81 0.35
CA ARG A 285 14.71 -20.95 1.69
C ARG A 285 15.53 -20.12 2.67
N GLY A 286 14.86 -19.58 3.69
CA GLY A 286 15.54 -18.93 4.80
C GLY A 286 16.15 -19.95 5.78
N ALA A 287 16.75 -19.43 6.85
CA ALA A 287 17.42 -20.25 7.85
C ALA A 287 16.49 -21.27 8.54
N GLY A 288 15.19 -20.98 8.62
CA GLY A 288 14.17 -21.89 9.14
C GLY A 288 13.68 -22.93 8.13
N GLY A 289 14.23 -22.97 6.91
CA GLY A 289 13.83 -23.89 5.84
C GLY A 289 12.55 -23.49 5.11
N SER A 290 11.90 -22.40 5.50
CA SER A 290 10.71 -21.90 4.82
C SER A 290 11.05 -21.01 3.61
N LEU A 291 10.23 -21.07 2.57
CA LEU A 291 10.33 -20.19 1.39
C LEU A 291 9.69 -18.82 1.63
N THR A 292 8.79 -18.72 2.61
CA THR A 292 7.94 -17.54 2.83
C THR A 292 8.23 -16.84 4.16
N GLU A 293 9.26 -17.28 4.88
CA GLU A 293 9.68 -16.60 6.11
C GLU A 293 10.35 -15.25 5.81
N ARG A 294 10.28 -14.36 6.80
CA ARG A 294 10.90 -13.04 6.71
C ARG A 294 12.43 -13.19 6.65
N GLY A 295 13.03 -12.70 5.57
CA GLY A 295 14.47 -12.85 5.32
C GLY A 295 14.83 -14.05 4.43
N ALA A 296 13.86 -14.88 4.03
CA ALA A 296 14.09 -15.89 3.00
C ALA A 296 14.59 -15.21 1.69
N PRO A 297 15.63 -15.74 1.03
CA PRO A 297 16.14 -15.17 -0.22
C PRO A 297 15.07 -15.05 -1.31
N LEU A 298 14.08 -15.96 -1.35
CA LEU A 298 12.94 -15.86 -2.27
C LEU A 298 12.13 -14.58 -2.04
N MET A 299 11.79 -14.29 -0.78
CA MET A 299 11.02 -13.10 -0.41
C MET A 299 11.82 -11.82 -0.68
N GLY A 300 13.13 -11.84 -0.43
CA GLY A 300 14.03 -10.73 -0.79
C GLY A 300 14.16 -10.51 -2.30
N SER A 301 13.89 -11.53 -3.11
CA SER A 301 14.06 -11.49 -4.56
C SER A 301 12.78 -11.22 -5.35
N ILE A 302 11.65 -10.94 -4.68
CA ILE A 302 10.36 -10.68 -5.35
C ILE A 302 10.49 -9.58 -6.41
N VAL A 303 11.19 -8.48 -6.08
CA VAL A 303 11.34 -7.34 -7.00
C VAL A 303 12.22 -7.70 -8.23
N PRO A 304 13.43 -8.29 -8.07
CA PRO A 304 14.18 -8.84 -9.19
C PRO A 304 13.40 -9.87 -10.03
N LEU A 305 12.61 -10.72 -9.38
CA LEU A 305 11.78 -11.71 -10.08
C LEU A 305 10.70 -11.03 -10.91
N ILE A 306 10.03 -9.99 -10.41
CA ILE A 306 9.08 -9.18 -11.18
C ILE A 306 9.77 -8.59 -12.41
N PHE A 307 10.94 -7.98 -12.24
CA PHE A 307 11.72 -7.46 -13.35
C PHE A 307 11.97 -8.54 -14.43
N ILE A 308 12.39 -9.74 -14.03
CA ILE A 308 12.63 -10.87 -14.93
C ILE A 308 11.33 -11.36 -15.60
N PHE A 309 10.25 -11.50 -14.83
CA PHE A 309 8.95 -11.99 -15.31
C PHE A 309 8.24 -11.02 -16.24
N PHE A 310 8.57 -9.72 -16.21
CA PHE A 310 8.16 -8.79 -17.26
C PHE A 310 9.13 -8.77 -18.43
N LEU A 311 10.43 -8.70 -18.16
CA LEU A 311 11.45 -8.53 -19.19
C LEU A 311 11.50 -9.72 -20.17
N ILE A 312 11.54 -10.96 -19.67
CA ILE A 312 11.71 -12.13 -20.54
C ILE A 312 10.49 -12.32 -21.47
N PRO A 313 9.25 -12.36 -20.96
CA PRO A 313 8.08 -12.46 -21.84
C PRO A 313 7.93 -11.27 -22.77
N ALA A 314 8.26 -10.06 -22.32
CA ALA A 314 8.26 -8.87 -23.16
C ALA A 314 9.24 -8.96 -24.33
N LEU A 315 10.45 -9.47 -24.08
CA LEU A 315 11.46 -9.67 -25.11
C LEU A 315 11.04 -10.75 -26.11
N VAL A 316 10.58 -11.90 -25.61
CA VAL A 316 10.10 -13.01 -26.45
C VAL A 316 8.90 -12.57 -27.28
N TYR A 317 7.96 -11.84 -26.68
CA TYR A 317 6.85 -11.21 -27.38
C TYR A 317 7.37 -10.27 -28.47
N GLY A 318 8.24 -9.32 -28.12
CA GLY A 318 8.65 -8.25 -29.02
C GLY A 318 9.41 -8.77 -30.23
N VAL A 319 10.30 -9.74 -30.03
CA VAL A 319 11.01 -10.41 -31.13
C VAL A 319 10.04 -11.18 -32.03
N ARG A 320 9.05 -11.88 -31.45
CA ARG A 320 8.10 -12.69 -32.23
C ARG A 320 7.03 -11.86 -32.93
N ALA A 321 6.60 -10.76 -32.33
CA ALA A 321 5.64 -9.80 -32.89
C ALA A 321 6.30 -8.86 -33.92
N GLY A 322 7.64 -8.80 -33.95
CA GLY A 322 8.41 -7.93 -34.85
C GLY A 322 8.54 -6.49 -34.36
N THR A 323 8.23 -6.22 -33.09
CA THR A 323 8.34 -4.88 -32.47
C THR A 323 9.72 -4.62 -31.87
N VAL A 324 10.52 -5.66 -31.64
CA VAL A 324 11.92 -5.56 -31.18
C VAL A 324 12.83 -6.18 -32.23
N SER A 325 13.74 -5.35 -32.75
CA SER A 325 14.72 -5.70 -33.77
C SER A 325 16.15 -5.74 -33.21
N SER A 326 16.42 -4.99 -32.13
CA SER A 326 17.74 -4.86 -31.55
C SER A 326 17.72 -4.71 -30.03
N SER A 327 18.87 -4.91 -29.38
CA SER A 327 19.01 -4.62 -27.94
C SER A 327 18.82 -3.13 -27.61
N ARG A 328 18.97 -2.22 -28.59
CA ARG A 328 18.73 -0.78 -28.37
C ARG A 328 17.28 -0.50 -28.08
N ASP A 329 16.35 -1.19 -28.74
CA ASP A 329 14.91 -1.04 -28.55
C ASP A 329 14.52 -1.41 -27.11
N VAL A 330 15.18 -2.42 -26.54
CA VAL A 330 15.00 -2.82 -25.13
C VAL A 330 15.49 -1.72 -24.18
N ILE A 331 16.69 -1.17 -24.43
CA ILE A 331 17.25 -0.09 -23.62
C ILE A 331 16.40 1.19 -23.73
N GLU A 332 15.87 1.50 -24.92
CA GLU A 332 14.97 2.62 -25.14
C GLU A 332 13.69 2.48 -24.31
N GLY A 333 13.09 1.29 -24.27
CA GLY A 333 11.95 0.99 -23.39
C GLY A 333 12.26 1.24 -21.92
N MET A 334 13.44 0.80 -21.44
CA MET A 334 13.90 1.08 -20.08
C MET A 334 14.12 2.59 -19.83
N THR A 335 14.78 3.29 -20.75
CA THR A 335 15.06 4.73 -20.64
C THR A 335 13.76 5.55 -20.61
N LYS A 336 12.80 5.24 -21.49
CA LYS A 336 11.50 5.92 -21.51
C LYS A 336 10.75 5.74 -20.19
N ALA A 337 10.80 4.54 -19.61
CA ALA A 337 10.21 4.27 -18.29
C ALA A 337 10.91 5.02 -17.15
N MET A 338 12.24 5.15 -17.18
CA MET A 338 12.96 5.94 -16.16
C MET A 338 12.66 7.44 -16.28
N ASN A 339 12.51 7.97 -17.50
CA ASN A 339 12.14 9.36 -17.71
C ASN A 339 10.77 9.71 -17.10
N SER A 340 9.78 8.81 -17.18
CA SER A 340 8.48 9.04 -16.55
C SER A 340 8.53 9.00 -15.03
N MET A 341 9.59 8.41 -14.44
CA MET A 341 9.83 8.36 -12.99
C MET A 341 10.63 9.54 -12.46
N ALA A 342 11.01 10.53 -13.29
CA ALA A 342 11.81 11.67 -12.85
C ALA A 342 11.12 12.48 -11.73
N TYR A 343 9.83 12.78 -11.89
CA TYR A 343 9.05 13.46 -10.85
C TYR A 343 8.91 12.61 -9.59
N TYR A 344 8.71 11.29 -9.73
CA TYR A 344 8.67 10.34 -8.62
C TYR A 344 9.97 10.39 -7.79
N LEU A 345 11.14 10.45 -8.43
CA LEU A 345 12.42 10.57 -7.73
C LEU A 345 12.53 11.86 -6.91
N VAL A 346 12.12 13.00 -7.48
CA VAL A 346 12.16 14.30 -6.81
C VAL A 346 11.29 14.28 -5.55
N ILE A 347 10.06 13.78 -5.65
CA ILE A 347 9.18 13.74 -4.49
C ILE A 347 9.64 12.72 -3.44
N MET A 348 10.12 11.54 -3.85
CA MET A 348 10.65 10.54 -2.92
C MET A 348 11.84 11.05 -2.11
N PHE A 349 12.67 11.92 -2.69
CA PHE A 349 13.76 12.56 -1.95
C PHE A 349 13.25 13.32 -0.74
N PHE A 350 12.29 14.24 -0.93
CA PHE A 350 11.77 15.04 0.16
C PHE A 350 10.93 14.24 1.15
N ILE A 351 10.24 13.19 0.68
CA ILE A 351 9.54 12.23 1.57
C ILE A 351 10.53 11.54 2.50
N ALA A 352 11.62 11.00 1.96
CA ALA A 352 12.64 10.32 2.75
C ALA A 352 13.25 11.26 3.82
N GLN A 353 13.54 12.51 3.44
CA GLN A 353 14.07 13.49 4.39
C GLN A 353 13.07 13.88 5.49
N PHE A 354 11.81 14.13 5.12
CA PHE A 354 10.74 14.39 6.08
C PHE A 354 10.56 13.22 7.05
N LEU A 355 10.43 11.99 6.54
CA LEU A 355 10.23 10.81 7.36
C LEU A 355 11.40 10.57 8.30
N TYR A 356 12.63 10.82 7.85
CA TYR A 356 13.81 10.77 8.71
C TYR A 356 13.69 11.76 9.87
N SER A 357 13.49 13.06 9.60
CA SER A 357 13.38 14.07 10.66
C SER A 357 12.19 13.84 11.58
N PHE A 358 11.05 13.40 11.04
CA PHE A 358 9.86 13.08 11.82
C PHE A 358 10.12 11.89 12.76
N ALA A 359 10.76 10.83 12.26
CA ALA A 359 11.16 9.68 13.08
C ALA A 359 12.18 10.07 14.17
N GLN A 360 13.20 10.85 13.82
CA GLN A 360 14.23 11.29 14.78
C GLN A 360 13.68 12.25 15.84
N SER A 361 12.61 13.00 15.53
CA SER A 361 12.04 13.98 16.46
C SER A 361 11.28 13.39 17.65
N ASN A 362 10.89 12.10 17.58
CA ASN A 362 9.94 11.46 18.49
C ASN A 362 8.52 12.09 18.54
N ILE A 363 8.16 13.02 17.65
CA ILE A 363 6.81 13.63 17.62
C ILE A 363 5.73 12.59 17.31
N GLY A 364 5.98 11.71 16.35
CA GLY A 364 5.02 10.62 16.02
C GLY A 364 4.77 9.69 17.20
N ILE A 365 5.76 9.54 18.09
CA ILE A 365 5.68 8.72 19.30
C ILE A 365 4.83 9.41 20.35
N LEU A 366 5.08 10.69 20.59
CA LEU A 366 4.26 11.51 21.47
C LEU A 366 2.78 11.45 21.09
N LEU A 367 2.46 11.63 19.79
CA LEU A 367 1.08 11.57 19.29
C LEU A 367 0.42 10.20 19.56
N ALA A 368 1.16 9.11 19.42
CA ALA A 368 0.66 7.76 19.68
C ALA A 368 0.42 7.51 21.17
N LEU A 369 1.35 7.92 22.04
CA LEU A 369 1.24 7.76 23.49
C LEU A 369 0.05 8.55 24.04
N GLU A 370 -0.07 9.83 23.66
CA GLU A 370 -1.17 10.70 24.08
C GLU A 370 -2.52 10.21 23.56
N GLY A 371 -2.57 9.74 22.31
CA GLY A 371 -3.78 9.17 21.74
C GLY A 371 -4.24 7.90 22.47
N ALA A 372 -3.29 7.04 22.87
CA ALA A 372 -3.58 5.85 23.66
C ALA A 372 -4.01 6.21 25.10
N ALA A 373 -3.35 7.19 25.74
CA ALA A 373 -3.71 7.67 27.08
C ALA A 373 -5.13 8.27 27.10
N LEU A 374 -5.48 9.07 26.08
CA LEU A 374 -6.83 9.59 25.91
C LEU A 374 -7.86 8.47 25.80
N LEU A 375 -7.57 7.44 25.00
CA LEU A 375 -8.49 6.31 24.83
C LEU A 375 -8.69 5.54 26.15
N LYS A 376 -7.61 5.34 26.93
CA LYS A 376 -7.68 4.74 28.28
C LYS A 376 -8.53 5.58 29.22
N ALA A 377 -8.35 6.90 29.21
CA ALA A 377 -9.04 7.84 30.09
C ALA A 377 -10.56 7.91 29.84
N LEU A 378 -11.01 7.65 28.61
CA LEU A 378 -12.44 7.66 28.27
C LEU A 378 -13.23 6.49 28.91
N ALA A 379 -12.54 5.42 29.36
CA ALA A 379 -13.14 4.27 30.05
C ALA A 379 -14.41 3.71 29.36
N LEU A 380 -14.38 3.63 28.02
CA LEU A 380 -15.53 3.26 27.22
C LEU A 380 -15.82 1.74 27.29
N PRO A 381 -17.08 1.32 27.02
CA PRO A 381 -17.42 -0.08 26.78
C PRO A 381 -16.55 -0.70 25.71
N ALA A 382 -16.25 -2.00 25.84
CA ALA A 382 -15.28 -2.71 25.01
C ALA A 382 -15.47 -2.54 23.48
N GLY A 383 -16.71 -2.59 22.95
CA GLY A 383 -16.98 -2.33 21.53
C GLY A 383 -16.67 -0.92 21.06
N LEU A 384 -16.91 0.08 21.92
CA LEU A 384 -16.55 1.48 21.64
C LEU A 384 -15.04 1.69 21.75
N THR A 385 -14.37 1.00 22.68
CA THR A 385 -12.91 1.02 22.81
C THR A 385 -12.23 0.43 21.57
N ILE A 386 -12.70 -0.72 21.06
CA ILE A 386 -12.22 -1.32 19.80
C ILE A 386 -12.43 -0.38 18.62
N THR A 387 -13.60 0.27 18.53
CA THR A 387 -13.86 1.29 17.51
C THR A 387 -12.87 2.47 17.66
N GLY A 388 -12.61 2.91 18.88
CA GLY A 388 -11.63 3.94 19.21
C GLY A 388 -10.21 3.56 18.78
N VAL A 389 -9.79 2.30 18.96
CA VAL A 389 -8.51 1.78 18.45
C VAL A 389 -8.44 1.87 16.93
N VAL A 390 -9.50 1.47 16.22
CA VAL A 390 -9.55 1.57 14.75
C VAL A 390 -9.41 3.02 14.30
N LEU A 391 -10.16 3.94 14.90
CA LEU A 391 -10.15 5.36 14.56
C LEU A 391 -8.81 6.03 14.90
N LEU A 392 -8.25 5.73 16.09
CA LEU A 392 -6.94 6.22 16.51
C LEU A 392 -5.86 5.73 15.53
N THR A 393 -5.88 4.45 15.20
CA THR A 393 -4.94 3.85 14.24
C THR A 393 -5.09 4.52 12.88
N GLY A 394 -6.33 4.67 12.38
CA GLY A 394 -6.60 5.33 11.09
C GLY A 394 -6.14 6.79 11.05
N LEU A 395 -6.28 7.53 12.16
CA LEU A 395 -5.79 8.90 12.30
C LEU A 395 -4.26 8.95 12.27
N LEU A 396 -3.60 8.13 13.10
CA LEU A 396 -2.13 8.06 13.15
C LEU A 396 -1.52 7.59 11.83
N ASN A 397 -2.24 6.73 11.11
CA ASN A 397 -1.84 6.25 9.80
C ASN A 397 -1.77 7.36 8.74
N LEU A 398 -2.45 8.49 8.94
CA LEU A 398 -2.26 9.65 8.07
C LEU A 398 -0.84 10.23 8.18
N PHE A 399 -0.17 10.07 9.32
CA PHE A 399 1.16 10.62 9.61
C PHE A 399 2.28 9.58 9.51
N ILE A 400 2.01 8.34 9.92
CA ILE A 400 2.99 7.26 9.96
C ILE A 400 2.52 6.16 9.02
N GLY A 401 3.03 6.13 7.78
CA GLY A 401 2.56 5.15 6.77
C GLY A 401 3.00 3.70 7.00
N SER A 402 3.97 3.44 7.90
CA SER A 402 4.46 2.07 8.14
C SER A 402 3.58 1.31 9.12
N ALA A 403 3.04 0.16 8.69
CA ALA A 403 2.24 -0.73 9.53
C ALA A 403 3.04 -1.35 10.69
N SER A 404 4.32 -1.67 10.48
CA SER A 404 5.14 -2.26 11.54
C SER A 404 5.58 -1.21 12.57
N ALA A 405 5.97 -0.02 12.12
CA ALA A 405 6.44 1.04 13.00
C ALA A 405 5.31 1.56 13.90
N LYS A 406 4.11 1.76 13.33
CA LYS A 406 2.93 2.14 14.11
C LYS A 406 2.57 1.08 15.16
N TRP A 407 2.50 -0.19 14.77
CA TRP A 407 2.10 -1.24 15.71
C TRP A 407 3.14 -1.47 16.80
N ALA A 408 4.44 -1.42 16.48
CA ALA A 408 5.51 -1.54 17.48
C ALA A 408 5.45 -0.45 18.56
N LEU A 409 4.92 0.72 18.21
CA LEU A 409 4.73 1.84 19.11
C LEU A 409 3.41 1.74 19.90
N LEU A 410 2.32 1.35 19.25
CA LEU A 410 0.98 1.31 19.84
C LEU A 410 0.73 0.04 20.67
N ALA A 411 1.21 -1.12 20.20
CA ALA A 411 0.91 -2.40 20.82
C ALA A 411 1.33 -2.46 22.29
N PRO A 412 2.55 -2.02 22.70
CA PRO A 412 2.98 -2.06 24.11
C PRO A 412 2.07 -1.29 25.08
N ILE A 413 1.19 -0.41 24.58
CA ILE A 413 0.27 0.38 25.40
C ILE A 413 -1.15 -0.16 25.24
N LEU A 414 -1.60 -0.32 24.00
CA LEU A 414 -2.97 -0.71 23.69
C LEU A 414 -3.24 -2.17 24.05
N VAL A 415 -2.30 -3.09 23.81
CA VAL A 415 -2.51 -4.51 24.08
C VAL A 415 -2.65 -4.77 25.59
N PRO A 416 -1.73 -4.35 26.48
CA PRO A 416 -1.92 -4.51 27.93
C PRO A 416 -3.18 -3.82 28.44
N MET A 417 -3.47 -2.60 27.98
CA MET A 417 -4.69 -1.88 28.36
C MET A 417 -5.95 -2.66 27.99
N LEU A 418 -6.01 -3.25 26.79
CA LEU A 418 -7.16 -4.04 26.36
C LEU A 418 -7.26 -5.36 27.13
N MET A 419 -6.12 -6.00 27.43
CA MET A 419 -6.08 -7.19 28.28
C MET A 419 -6.61 -6.92 29.69
N GLU A 420 -6.28 -5.78 30.30
CA GLU A 420 -6.87 -5.35 31.59
C GLU A 420 -8.41 -5.23 31.53
N LEU A 421 -8.96 -4.97 30.34
CA LEU A 421 -10.40 -4.90 30.08
C LEU A 421 -11.01 -6.25 29.65
N GLY A 422 -10.24 -7.34 29.74
CA GLY A 422 -10.64 -8.70 29.35
C GLY A 422 -10.67 -8.93 27.83
N ILE A 423 -10.03 -8.07 27.04
CA ILE A 423 -9.96 -8.16 25.57
C ILE A 423 -8.64 -8.79 25.15
N SER A 424 -8.69 -9.80 24.27
CA SER A 424 -7.49 -10.49 23.81
C SER A 424 -6.57 -9.63 22.93
N PRO A 425 -5.25 -9.93 22.91
CA PRO A 425 -4.32 -9.37 21.94
C PRO A 425 -4.72 -9.63 20.48
N ASP A 426 -5.38 -10.76 20.20
CA ASP A 426 -5.84 -11.11 18.85
C ASP A 426 -6.86 -10.12 18.30
N LEU A 427 -7.82 -9.68 19.15
CA LEU A 427 -8.82 -8.70 18.79
C LEU A 427 -8.21 -7.29 18.70
N ALA A 428 -7.27 -6.96 19.57
CA ALA A 428 -6.51 -5.70 19.49
C ALA A 428 -5.77 -5.58 18.14
N GLN A 429 -5.10 -6.66 17.72
CA GLN A 429 -4.42 -6.73 16.43
C GLN A 429 -5.39 -6.63 15.26
N ALA A 430 -6.56 -7.30 15.32
CA ALA A 430 -7.57 -7.21 14.27
C ALA A 430 -8.10 -5.77 14.12
N ALA A 431 -8.34 -5.06 15.23
CA ALA A 431 -8.74 -3.65 15.23
C ALA A 431 -7.66 -2.75 14.60
N TYR A 432 -6.40 -2.97 14.97
CA TYR A 432 -5.27 -2.27 14.37
C TYR A 432 -5.21 -2.45 12.86
N ARG A 433 -5.34 -3.69 12.37
CA ARG A 433 -5.30 -4.02 10.93
C ARG A 433 -6.34 -3.27 10.10
N VAL A 434 -7.55 -3.13 10.63
CA VAL A 434 -8.62 -2.35 9.99
C VAL A 434 -8.23 -0.87 9.89
N GLY A 435 -7.80 -0.27 11.01
CA GLY A 435 -7.41 1.14 11.04
C GLY A 435 -6.22 1.47 10.14
N ASP A 436 -5.19 0.63 10.18
CA ASP A 436 -3.96 0.78 9.39
C ASP A 436 -4.21 0.70 7.88
N SER A 437 -5.19 -0.08 7.44
CA SER A 437 -5.47 -0.25 6.00
C SER A 437 -6.32 0.89 5.44
N THR A 438 -7.39 1.25 6.14
CA THR A 438 -8.51 2.04 5.59
C THR A 438 -8.14 3.47 5.18
N THR A 439 -7.14 4.08 5.82
CA THR A 439 -6.75 5.48 5.55
C THR A 439 -5.49 5.62 4.69
N ASN A 440 -4.83 4.52 4.30
CA ASN A 440 -3.64 4.57 3.44
C ASN A 440 -3.89 5.29 2.10
N ILE A 441 -5.10 5.14 1.57
CA ILE A 441 -5.50 5.68 0.26
C ILE A 441 -5.82 7.18 0.26
N ILE A 442 -5.85 7.84 1.41
CA ILE A 442 -6.16 9.28 1.52
C ILE A 442 -5.00 10.12 2.05
N THR A 443 -3.89 9.51 2.47
CA THR A 443 -2.74 10.25 2.97
C THR A 443 -1.68 10.47 1.89
N PRO A 444 -1.29 11.73 1.61
CA PRO A 444 -0.17 12.00 0.72
C PRO A 444 1.17 11.55 1.31
N LEU A 445 1.24 11.33 2.63
CA LEU A 445 2.45 10.90 3.37
C LEU A 445 2.79 9.42 3.16
N MET A 446 1.86 8.66 2.57
CA MET A 446 2.08 7.29 2.20
C MET A 446 3.08 7.21 1.03
N PRO A 447 4.18 6.42 1.12
CA PRO A 447 5.27 6.48 0.15
C PRO A 447 4.89 6.18 -1.31
N TYR A 448 3.85 5.40 -1.55
CA TYR A 448 3.37 5.09 -2.90
C TYR A 448 2.26 6.04 -3.38
N PHE A 449 1.73 6.94 -2.55
CA PHE A 449 0.68 7.88 -2.96
C PHE A 449 1.11 8.77 -4.14
N PRO A 450 2.33 9.33 -4.17
CA PRO A 450 2.79 10.10 -5.33
C PRO A 450 2.85 9.31 -6.62
N LEU A 451 3.19 8.02 -6.54
CA LEU A 451 3.20 7.13 -7.70
C LEU A 451 1.80 7.01 -8.30
N VAL A 452 0.76 6.93 -7.46
CA VAL A 452 -0.64 6.94 -7.91
C VAL A 452 -1.02 8.26 -8.57
N VAL A 453 -0.53 9.40 -8.06
CA VAL A 453 -0.72 10.71 -8.71
C VAL A 453 -0.12 10.70 -10.12
N VAL A 454 1.11 10.19 -10.29
CA VAL A 454 1.76 10.06 -11.61
C VAL A 454 0.93 9.17 -12.55
N TYR A 455 0.38 8.07 -12.06
CA TYR A 455 -0.51 7.22 -12.87
C TYR A 455 -1.79 7.93 -13.31
N CYS A 456 -2.38 8.77 -12.45
CA CYS A 456 -3.51 9.60 -12.83
C CYS A 456 -3.12 10.68 -13.86
N GLN A 457 -1.94 11.30 -13.70
CA GLN A 457 -1.41 12.33 -14.61
C GLN A 457 -1.20 11.84 -16.03
N ARG A 458 -0.97 10.53 -16.21
CA ARG A 458 -0.95 9.89 -17.54
C ARG A 458 -2.25 10.14 -18.33
N TYR A 459 -3.40 10.12 -17.66
CA TYR A 459 -4.72 10.25 -18.29
C TYR A 459 -5.32 11.66 -18.16
N LEU A 460 -4.99 12.36 -17.07
CA LEU A 460 -5.47 13.70 -16.76
C LEU A 460 -4.32 14.57 -16.26
N LYS A 461 -3.80 15.48 -17.09
CA LYS A 461 -2.60 16.28 -16.77
C LYS A 461 -2.76 17.13 -15.51
N GLY A 462 -3.98 17.59 -15.25
CA GLY A 462 -4.33 18.37 -14.06
C GLY A 462 -4.49 17.55 -12.77
N ALA A 463 -4.33 16.22 -12.81
CA ALA A 463 -4.44 15.39 -11.62
C ALA A 463 -3.33 15.70 -10.62
N GLY A 464 -3.73 16.03 -9.38
CA GLY A 464 -2.83 16.27 -8.26
C GLY A 464 -3.22 15.45 -7.02
N ILE A 465 -2.59 15.74 -5.88
CA ILE A 465 -2.93 15.10 -4.59
C ILE A 465 -4.44 15.23 -4.32
N GLY A 466 -5.00 16.43 -4.44
CA GLY A 466 -6.42 16.66 -4.16
C GLY A 466 -7.34 15.82 -5.02
N THR A 467 -6.93 15.54 -6.25
CA THR A 467 -7.68 14.69 -7.20
C THR A 467 -7.72 13.25 -6.70
N VAL A 468 -6.55 12.68 -6.36
CA VAL A 468 -6.45 11.31 -5.83
C VAL A 468 -7.14 11.20 -4.46
N THR A 469 -6.92 12.14 -3.54
CA THR A 469 -7.57 12.14 -2.22
C THR A 469 -9.08 12.22 -2.35
N ALA A 470 -9.62 13.11 -3.20
CA ALA A 470 -11.06 13.21 -3.40
C ALA A 470 -11.67 11.96 -4.05
N LEU A 471 -10.91 11.30 -4.94
CA LEU A 471 -11.28 10.03 -5.57
C LEU A 471 -11.31 8.88 -4.55
N MET A 472 -10.36 8.85 -3.61
CA MET A 472 -10.23 7.77 -2.61
C MET A 472 -11.04 7.98 -1.34
N LEU A 473 -11.45 9.22 -1.03
CA LEU A 473 -12.18 9.52 0.20
C LEU A 473 -13.47 8.70 0.38
N PRO A 474 -14.31 8.47 -0.66
CA PRO A 474 -15.46 7.58 -0.55
C PRO A 474 -15.08 6.14 -0.17
N TYR A 475 -13.96 5.61 -0.69
CA TYR A 475 -13.46 4.28 -0.33
C TYR A 475 -13.02 4.26 1.14
N SER A 476 -12.21 5.22 1.56
CA SER A 476 -11.66 5.26 2.92
C SER A 476 -12.75 5.37 3.98
N ILE A 477 -13.72 6.29 3.80
CA ILE A 477 -14.84 6.45 4.72
C ILE A 477 -15.71 5.19 4.76
N THR A 478 -15.99 4.59 3.60
CA THR A 478 -16.83 3.39 3.55
C THR A 478 -16.13 2.20 4.18
N PHE A 479 -14.84 2.00 3.90
CA PHE A 479 -14.05 0.93 4.46
C PHE A 479 -13.91 1.08 5.97
N ILE A 480 -13.55 2.26 6.49
CA ILE A 480 -13.39 2.42 7.94
C ILE A 480 -14.71 2.19 8.69
N ILE A 481 -15.84 2.66 8.16
CA ILE A 481 -17.14 2.47 8.82
C ILE A 481 -17.59 1.01 8.73
N LEU A 482 -17.64 0.45 7.52
CA LEU A 482 -18.26 -0.86 7.30
C LEU A 482 -17.32 -2.02 7.66
N TRP A 483 -16.00 -1.84 7.58
CA TRP A 483 -15.05 -2.84 8.04
C TRP A 483 -14.96 -2.87 9.57
N THR A 484 -15.08 -1.73 10.25
CA THR A 484 -15.26 -1.71 11.71
C THR A 484 -16.58 -2.35 12.12
N ALA A 485 -17.69 -2.01 11.44
CA ALA A 485 -18.98 -2.65 11.71
C ALA A 485 -18.90 -4.18 11.48
N PHE A 486 -18.19 -4.61 10.44
CA PHE A 486 -17.92 -6.01 10.17
C PHE A 486 -17.10 -6.66 11.29
N LEU A 487 -16.03 -6.02 11.79
CA LEU A 487 -15.24 -6.51 12.93
C LEU A 487 -16.10 -6.68 14.19
N LEU A 488 -16.93 -5.68 14.52
CA LEU A 488 -17.81 -5.73 15.68
C LEU A 488 -18.88 -6.83 15.54
N ALA A 489 -19.45 -7.00 14.34
CA ALA A 489 -20.40 -8.08 14.07
C ALA A 489 -19.73 -9.45 14.12
N TYR A 490 -18.52 -9.57 13.58
CA TYR A 490 -17.72 -10.79 13.58
C TYR A 490 -17.41 -11.25 15.01
N TRP A 491 -17.07 -10.28 15.88
CA TRP A 491 -16.89 -10.51 17.32
C TRP A 491 -18.20 -10.86 18.03
N ALA A 492 -19.30 -10.13 17.78
CA ALA A 492 -20.60 -10.39 18.41
C ALA A 492 -21.17 -11.78 18.06
N LEU A 493 -20.86 -12.29 16.86
CA LEU A 493 -21.22 -13.64 16.43
C LEU A 493 -20.30 -14.73 16.98
N GLY A 494 -19.21 -14.37 17.67
CA GLY A 494 -18.24 -15.31 18.21
C GLY A 494 -17.47 -16.11 17.15
N LEU A 495 -17.38 -15.59 15.92
CA LEU A 495 -16.65 -16.26 14.84
C LEU A 495 -15.14 -16.23 15.15
N PRO A 496 -14.38 -17.32 14.97
CA PRO A 496 -12.95 -17.31 15.28
C PRO A 496 -12.19 -16.32 14.38
N LEU A 497 -11.34 -15.45 14.96
CA LEU A 497 -10.52 -14.50 14.19
C LEU A 497 -9.50 -15.22 13.32
N GLY A 498 -9.00 -16.36 13.77
CA GLY A 498 -8.01 -17.16 13.07
C GLY A 498 -7.72 -18.48 13.78
N LEU A 499 -6.54 -19.03 13.52
CA LEU A 499 -6.10 -20.26 14.19
C LEU A 499 -5.76 -19.96 15.63
N GLN A 500 -6.32 -20.72 16.57
CA GLN A 500 -6.05 -20.61 18.01
C GLN A 500 -6.22 -19.17 18.56
N SER A 501 -7.13 -18.39 17.99
CA SER A 501 -7.43 -17.03 18.44
C SER A 501 -8.48 -17.01 19.54
N SER A 502 -8.36 -16.10 20.51
CA SER A 502 -9.38 -15.80 21.52
C SER A 502 -9.96 -14.40 21.33
N TYR A 503 -11.12 -14.12 21.91
CA TYR A 503 -11.63 -12.75 22.08
C TYR A 503 -11.42 -12.21 23.50
N THR A 504 -11.27 -13.11 24.45
CA THR A 504 -11.13 -12.80 25.87
C THR A 504 -9.71 -13.10 26.32
N TYR A 505 -9.21 -12.29 27.24
CA TYR A 505 -7.99 -12.53 28.00
C TYR A 505 -8.35 -12.85 29.45
#